data_AF-A0A843JL04-F1
#
_entry.id   AF-A0A843JL04-F1
#
_cell.length_a   1.000
_cell.length_b   1.000
_cell.length_c   1.000
_cell.angle_alpha   90.00
_cell.angle_beta   90.00
_cell.angle_gamma   90.00
#
_symmetry.space_group_name_H-M   'P 1'
#
loop_
_entity.id
_entity.type
_entity.pdbx_description
1 polymer ?
#
loop_
_entity_poly.entity_id
_entity_poly.type
_entity_poly.pdbx_seq_one_letter_code
_entity_poly.pdbx_strand_id
1 'polypeptide(L)'
;MFRAESVKEIPECVRTLYEHSFPSEEKIPYGNLMRTFGRGGDLELFYDDDSFVGFCYSFESEGSVFLVYIATLPELRGRGYGARMLQEMRSIKQGRDMFLVLEGTDGTDADGIRIRRHSFY
;
A
#
# COMPACT_ATOMS: atom_id res chain seq x y z
N MET A 1 -6.05 18.92 -1.58
CA MET A 1 -7.04 18.19 -0.74
C MET A 1 -6.73 16.72 -0.87
N PHE A 2 -6.45 16.06 0.24
CA PHE A 2 -6.06 14.66 0.23
C PHE A 2 -7.28 13.76 0.25
N ARG A 3 -7.27 12.72 -0.59
CA ARG A 3 -8.39 11.79 -0.75
C ARG A 3 -7.91 10.42 -1.20
N ALA A 4 -8.74 9.42 -0.88
CA ALA A 4 -8.62 8.07 -1.41
C ALA A 4 -9.75 7.78 -2.40
N GLU A 5 -9.46 6.98 -3.42
CA GLU A 5 -10.42 6.52 -4.42
C GLU A 5 -10.28 5.02 -4.61
N SER A 6 -11.35 4.27 -4.33
CA SER A 6 -11.43 2.84 -4.70
C SER A 6 -11.70 2.73 -6.20
N VAL A 7 -10.90 1.92 -6.88
CA VAL A 7 -10.96 1.78 -8.33
C VAL A 7 -11.50 0.43 -8.78
N LYS A 8 -12.08 0.39 -9.98
CA LYS A 8 -12.58 -0.83 -10.64
C LYS A 8 -11.66 -1.35 -11.74
N GLU A 9 -10.62 -0.58 -12.05
CA GLU A 9 -9.58 -0.90 -13.02
C GLU A 9 -8.24 -0.50 -12.41
N ILE A 10 -7.16 -1.16 -12.83
CA ILE A 10 -5.84 -0.98 -12.22
C ILE A 10 -5.00 -0.09 -13.13
N PRO A 11 -4.70 1.16 -12.73
CA PRO A 11 -3.91 2.06 -13.57
C PRO A 11 -2.46 1.61 -13.68
N GLU A 12 -1.80 1.97 -14.78
CA GLU A 12 -0.39 1.61 -15.03
C GLU A 12 0.58 2.16 -13.97
N CYS A 13 0.27 3.32 -13.38
CA CYS A 13 1.09 3.92 -12.31
C CYS A 13 1.21 3.00 -11.09
N VAL A 14 0.19 2.16 -10.82
CA VAL A 14 0.21 1.19 -9.70
C VAL A 14 1.22 0.10 -9.96
N ARG A 15 1.26 -0.44 -11.18
CA ARG A 15 2.26 -1.46 -11.56
C ARG A 15 3.67 -0.93 -11.38
N THR A 16 3.93 0.26 -11.93
CA THR A 16 5.25 0.89 -11.85
C THR A 16 5.65 1.11 -10.40
N LEU A 17 4.76 1.68 -9.59
CA LEU A 17 5.05 1.95 -8.18
C LEU A 17 5.23 0.67 -7.36
N TYR A 18 4.44 -0.38 -7.62
CA TYR A 18 4.56 -1.70 -6.99
C TYR A 18 5.92 -2.32 -7.28
N GLU A 19 6.32 -2.36 -8.55
CA GLU A 19 7.58 -3.01 -8.96
C GLU A 19 8.81 -2.33 -8.35
N HIS A 20 8.77 -1.01 -8.15
CA HIS A 20 9.86 -0.21 -7.57
C HIS A 20 9.84 -0.11 -6.04
N SER A 21 8.69 -0.34 -5.40
CA SER A 21 8.57 -0.13 -3.94
C SER A 21 8.88 -1.38 -3.13
N PHE A 22 8.80 -2.55 -3.72
CA PHE A 22 9.01 -3.83 -3.04
C PHE A 22 10.06 -4.66 -3.79
N PRO A 23 11.07 -5.24 -3.10
CA PRO A 23 12.03 -6.16 -3.69
C PRO A 23 11.35 -7.48 -4.12
N SER A 24 12.03 -8.24 -4.98
CA SER A 24 11.51 -9.49 -5.55
C SER A 24 11.02 -10.50 -4.52
N GLU A 25 11.71 -10.57 -3.38
CA GLU A 25 11.49 -11.51 -2.28
C GLU A 25 10.21 -11.21 -1.50
N GLU A 26 9.75 -9.96 -1.55
CA GLU A 26 8.53 -9.47 -0.87
C GLU A 26 7.32 -9.41 -1.83
N LYS A 27 7.56 -9.60 -3.13
CA LYS A 27 6.54 -9.48 -4.17
C LYS A 27 5.94 -10.82 -4.53
N ILE A 28 4.62 -10.87 -4.54
CA ILE A 28 3.89 -11.81 -5.37
C ILE A 28 4.08 -11.38 -6.84
N PRO A 29 4.28 -12.30 -7.81
CA PRO A 29 4.31 -11.93 -9.21
C PRO A 29 3.07 -11.10 -9.58
N TYR A 30 3.27 -9.92 -10.21
CA TYR A 30 2.21 -8.93 -10.41
C TYR A 30 0.95 -9.55 -11.04
N GLY A 31 1.11 -10.35 -12.09
CA GLY A 31 -0.03 -11.01 -12.75
C GLY A 31 -0.84 -11.94 -11.83
N ASN A 32 -0.23 -12.54 -10.80
CA ASN A 32 -0.96 -13.34 -9.81
C ASN A 32 -1.77 -12.44 -8.87
N LEU A 33 -1.17 -11.34 -8.41
CA LEU A 33 -1.86 -10.33 -7.60
C LEU A 33 -3.04 -9.72 -8.37
N MET A 34 -2.90 -9.46 -9.67
CA MET A 34 -3.99 -8.90 -10.46
C MET A 34 -5.18 -9.87 -10.62
N ARG A 35 -4.97 -11.19 -10.51
CA ARG A 35 -6.08 -12.15 -10.55
C ARG A 35 -6.97 -12.09 -9.31
N THR A 36 -6.50 -11.50 -8.20
CA THR A 36 -7.31 -11.31 -6.99
C THR A 36 -8.11 -10.02 -7.00
N PHE A 37 -7.78 -9.08 -7.89
CA PHE A 37 -8.48 -7.80 -7.98
C PHE A 37 -9.94 -7.99 -8.40
N GLY A 38 -10.86 -7.38 -7.63
CA GLY A 38 -12.31 -7.58 -7.80
C GLY A 38 -12.79 -8.99 -7.41
N ARG A 39 -11.91 -9.83 -6.86
CA ARG A 39 -12.19 -11.17 -6.33
C ARG A 39 -11.75 -11.29 -4.87
N GLY A 40 -11.93 -10.21 -4.12
CA GLY A 40 -11.54 -10.07 -2.71
C GLY A 40 -10.33 -9.17 -2.49
N GLY A 41 -9.53 -8.89 -3.53
CA GLY A 41 -8.48 -7.87 -3.48
C GLY A 41 -9.02 -6.51 -3.91
N ASP A 42 -8.86 -5.53 -3.04
CA ASP A 42 -9.29 -4.14 -3.24
C ASP A 42 -8.08 -3.22 -3.43
N LEU A 43 -8.26 -2.16 -4.23
CA LEU A 43 -7.23 -1.18 -4.55
C LEU A 43 -7.76 0.22 -4.29
N GLU A 44 -7.09 0.93 -3.39
CA GLU A 44 -7.30 2.33 -3.11
C GLU A 44 -6.12 3.16 -3.64
N LEU A 45 -6.44 4.22 -4.41
CA LEU A 45 -5.47 5.20 -4.89
C LEU A 45 -5.58 6.47 -4.07
N PHE A 46 -4.44 7.09 -3.76
CA PHE A 46 -4.38 8.29 -2.96
C PHE A 46 -3.92 9.46 -3.80
N TYR A 47 -4.58 10.59 -3.63
CA TYR A 47 -4.28 11.84 -4.32
C TYR A 47 -4.16 12.97 -3.31
N ASP A 48 -3.25 13.92 -3.55
CA ASP A 48 -3.32 15.26 -2.97
C ASP A 48 -3.65 16.25 -4.09
N ASP A 49 -4.86 16.82 -4.01
CA ASP A 49 -5.53 17.47 -5.14
C ASP A 49 -5.65 16.49 -6.32
N ASP A 50 -5.05 16.83 -7.46
CA ASP A 50 -5.06 16.01 -8.67
C ASP A 50 -3.76 15.19 -8.83
N SER A 51 -2.83 15.29 -7.88
CA SER A 51 -1.54 14.59 -7.94
C SER A 51 -1.62 13.22 -7.29
N PHE A 52 -1.32 12.17 -8.05
CA PHE A 52 -1.19 10.81 -7.52
C PHE A 52 -0.08 10.76 -6.47
N VAL A 53 -0.37 10.17 -5.31
CA VAL A 53 0.55 10.07 -4.17
C VAL A 53 1.03 8.64 -3.97
N GLY A 54 0.15 7.66 -4.18
CA GLY A 54 0.42 6.28 -3.84
C GLY A 54 -0.81 5.39 -3.89
N PHE A 55 -0.64 4.14 -3.49
CA PHE A 55 -1.73 3.16 -3.46
C PHE A 55 -1.69 2.31 -2.19
N CYS A 56 -2.83 1.68 -1.90
CA CYS A 56 -2.97 0.58 -0.95
C CYS A 56 -3.71 -0.57 -1.64
N TYR A 57 -3.20 -1.79 -1.49
CA TYR A 57 -3.86 -3.02 -1.93
C TYR A 57 -4.16 -3.88 -0.70
N SER A 58 -5.41 -4.28 -0.54
CA SER A 58 -5.88 -4.94 0.67
C SER A 58 -6.81 -6.13 0.40
N PHE A 59 -6.93 -6.99 1.41
CA PHE A 59 -7.98 -8.01 1.49
C PHE A 59 -8.82 -7.78 2.74
N GLU A 60 -10.12 -8.06 2.63
CA GLU A 60 -11.06 -7.87 3.72
C GLU A 60 -11.71 -9.18 4.18
N SER A 61 -12.06 -9.23 5.47
CA SER A 61 -12.91 -10.25 6.08
C SER A 61 -13.95 -9.59 7.00
N GLU A 62 -14.82 -10.37 7.65
CA GLU A 62 -15.98 -9.88 8.44
C GLU A 62 -15.67 -8.97 9.64
N GLY A 63 -14.41 -8.66 9.92
CA GLY A 63 -14.04 -7.65 10.92
C GLY A 63 -12.63 -7.10 10.78
N SER A 64 -11.92 -7.45 9.70
CA SER A 64 -10.51 -7.08 9.58
C SER A 64 -10.12 -6.75 8.14
N VAL A 65 -9.09 -5.93 8.01
CA VAL A 65 -8.49 -5.53 6.73
C VAL A 65 -7.00 -5.80 6.78
N PHE A 66 -6.53 -6.64 5.88
CA PHE A 66 -5.13 -6.91 5.68
C PHE A 66 -4.57 -5.99 4.60
N LEU A 67 -3.74 -5.01 4.98
CA LEU A 67 -3.03 -4.16 4.03
C LEU A 67 -1.81 -4.93 3.51
N VAL A 68 -1.95 -5.56 2.35
CA VAL A 68 -0.87 -6.39 1.78
C VAL A 68 0.24 -5.53 1.22
N TYR A 69 -0.13 -4.46 0.50
CA TYR A 69 0.83 -3.53 -0.07
C TYR A 69 0.35 -2.10 0.15
N ILE A 70 1.25 -1.25 0.62
CA ILE A 70 1.02 0.19 0.74
C ILE A 70 2.30 0.91 0.34
N ALA A 71 2.20 1.84 -0.61
CA ALA A 71 3.37 2.52 -1.15
C ALA A 71 3.05 3.96 -1.53
N THR A 72 4.00 4.85 -1.26
CA THR A 72 4.04 6.23 -1.74
C THR A 72 5.08 6.38 -2.83
N LEU A 73 4.86 7.33 -3.74
CA LEU A 73 5.86 7.74 -4.74
C LEU A 73 7.21 8.02 -4.06
N PRO A 74 8.34 7.53 -4.62
CA PRO A 74 9.67 7.68 -4.03
C PRO A 74 10.02 9.10 -3.58
N GLU A 75 9.69 10.10 -4.40
CA GLU A 75 9.94 11.52 -4.20
C GLU A 75 9.10 12.16 -3.08
N LEU A 76 8.00 11.51 -2.68
CA LEU A 76 7.10 11.94 -1.61
C LEU A 76 7.37 11.24 -0.26
N ARG A 77 8.29 10.26 -0.23
CA ARG A 77 8.66 9.55 0.99
C ARG A 77 9.28 10.51 2.02
N GLY A 78 9.04 10.24 3.30
CA GLY A 78 9.52 11.10 4.40
C GLY A 78 8.73 12.40 4.60
N ARG A 79 7.68 12.66 3.81
CA ARG A 79 6.84 13.87 3.92
C ARG A 79 5.50 13.64 4.66
N GLY A 80 5.36 12.51 5.35
CA GLY A 80 4.15 12.17 6.12
C GLY A 80 2.99 11.56 5.32
N TYR A 81 3.11 11.40 3.99
CA TYR A 81 2.02 10.84 3.17
C TYR A 81 1.62 9.42 3.55
N GLY A 82 2.57 8.54 3.93
CA GLY A 82 2.22 7.21 4.41
C GLY A 82 1.27 7.25 5.61
N ALA A 83 1.52 8.16 6.56
CA ALA A 83 0.68 8.29 7.76
C ALA A 83 -0.73 8.78 7.40
N ARG A 84 -0.82 9.74 6.47
CA ARG A 84 -2.10 10.22 5.94
C ARG A 84 -2.86 9.11 5.22
N MET A 85 -2.18 8.30 4.40
CA MET A 85 -2.79 7.14 3.72
C MET A 85 -3.36 6.14 4.74
N LEU A 86 -2.62 5.81 5.80
CA LEU A 86 -3.11 4.92 6.86
C LEU A 86 -4.33 5.52 7.59
N GLN A 87 -4.32 6.83 7.86
CA GLN A 87 -5.44 7.51 8.49
C GLN A 87 -6.69 7.48 7.60
N GLU A 88 -6.55 7.73 6.31
CA GLU A 88 -7.65 7.60 5.34
C GLU A 88 -8.15 6.17 5.26
N MET A 89 -7.27 5.15 5.21
CA MET A 89 -7.68 3.75 5.24
C MET A 89 -8.47 3.40 6.50
N ARG A 90 -8.06 3.90 7.67
CA ARG A 90 -8.82 3.74 8.93
C ARG A 90 -10.21 4.38 8.86
N SER A 91 -10.34 5.50 8.17
CA SER A 91 -11.63 6.17 7.96
C SER A 91 -12.51 5.38 6.98
N ILE A 92 -11.95 4.90 5.87
CA ILE A 92 -12.68 4.13 4.84
C ILE A 92 -13.16 2.79 5.41
N LYS A 93 -12.33 2.14 6.23
CA LYS A 93 -12.59 0.81 6.81
C LYS A 93 -13.06 0.89 8.27
N GLN A 94 -13.77 1.96 8.63
CA GLN A 94 -14.20 2.23 10.00
C GLN A 94 -14.91 1.01 10.63
N GLY A 95 -14.55 0.69 11.87
CA GLY A 95 -15.12 -0.43 12.62
C GLY A 95 -14.48 -1.80 12.32
N ARG A 96 -13.38 -1.83 11.58
CA ARG A 96 -12.59 -3.05 11.30
C ARG A 96 -11.16 -2.90 11.78
N ASP A 97 -10.58 -4.00 12.24
CA ASP A 97 -9.18 -4.04 12.64
C ASP A 97 -8.28 -4.05 11.41
N MET A 98 -7.32 -3.14 11.34
CA MET A 98 -6.34 -3.09 10.27
C MET A 98 -5.01 -3.66 10.73
N PHE A 99 -4.46 -4.57 9.92
CA PHE A 99 -3.13 -5.12 10.15
C PHE A 99 -2.34 -5.20 8.84
N LEU A 100 -1.03 -5.28 9.01
CA LEU A 100 -0.06 -5.49 7.95
C LEU A 100 1.08 -6.33 8.51
N VAL A 101 1.86 -6.94 7.64
CA VAL A 101 3.04 -7.71 8.04
C VAL A 101 4.28 -6.84 7.81
N LEU A 102 5.06 -6.66 8.87
CA LEU A 102 6.42 -6.14 8.77
C LEU A 102 7.37 -7.30 8.53
N GLU A 103 8.36 -7.10 7.66
CA GLU A 103 9.43 -8.10 7.50
C GLU A 103 10.17 -8.32 8.82
N GLY A 104 10.79 -9.48 8.97
CA GLY A 104 11.82 -9.64 10.00
C GLY A 104 12.97 -8.66 9.78
N THR A 105 13.60 -8.21 10.86
CA THR A 105 14.80 -7.35 10.80
C THR A 105 16.08 -8.13 10.45
N ASP A 106 15.96 -9.44 10.19
CA ASP A 106 17.09 -10.32 9.91
C ASP A 106 17.55 -10.18 8.45
N GLY A 107 18.85 -10.03 8.23
CA GLY A 107 19.48 -9.93 6.90
C GLY A 107 19.86 -8.51 6.47
N THR A 108 20.31 -8.37 5.23
CA THR A 108 20.80 -7.09 4.68
C THR A 108 19.66 -6.24 4.12
N ASP A 109 19.50 -5.02 4.64
CA ASP A 109 18.60 -3.98 4.12
C ASP A 109 19.40 -3.00 3.24
N ALA A 110 19.71 -3.41 2.01
CA ALA A 110 20.64 -2.70 1.13
C ALA A 110 20.24 -1.22 0.89
N ASP A 111 18.94 -0.94 0.81
CA ASP A 111 18.42 0.40 0.52
C ASP A 111 17.84 1.12 1.76
N GLY A 112 17.94 0.50 2.95
CA GLY A 112 17.41 1.05 4.21
C GLY A 112 15.88 1.14 4.25
N ILE A 113 15.18 0.49 3.31
CA ILE A 113 13.72 0.58 3.16
C ILE A 113 13.03 -0.20 4.28
N ARG A 114 13.56 -1.35 4.68
CA ARG A 114 12.98 -2.19 5.74
C ARG A 114 13.03 -1.47 7.09
N ILE A 115 14.18 -0.91 7.44
CA ILE A 115 14.38 -0.14 8.67
C ILE A 115 13.42 1.05 8.75
N ARG A 116 13.23 1.75 7.62
CA ARG A 116 12.31 2.89 7.55
C ARG A 116 10.84 2.47 7.72
N ARG A 117 10.42 1.34 7.14
CA ARG A 117 9.08 0.79 7.35
C ARG A 117 8.86 0.44 8.81
N HIS A 118 9.80 -0.28 9.45
CA HIS A 118 9.73 -0.58 10.88
C HIS A 118 9.63 0.67 11.77
N SER A 119 10.30 1.75 11.41
CA SER A 119 10.22 3.01 12.16
C SER A 119 8.93 3.80 11.92
N PHE A 120 8.18 3.44 10.88
CA PHE A 120 7.01 4.19 10.42
C PHE A 120 5.69 3.64 10.97
N TYR A 121 5.59 2.33 11.20
CA TYR A 121 4.40 1.65 11.74
C TYR A 121 4.47 1.47 13.26
#